data_AF-A0A4Y2C2L9-F1
#
_entry.id   AF-A0A4Y2C2L9-F1
#
_cell.length_a   1.000
_cell.length_b   1.000
_cell.length_c   1.000
_cell.angle_alpha   90.00
_cell.angle_beta   90.00
_cell.angle_gamma   90.00
#
_symmetry.space_group_name_H-M   'P 1'
#
loop_
_entity.id
_entity.type
_entity.pdbx_description
1 polymer ?
#
loop_
_entity_poly.entity_id
_entity_poly.type
_entity_poly.pdbx_seq_one_letter_code
_entity_poly.pdbx_strand_id
1 'polypeptide(L)'
;MLDGAVLKKRKKRLKGFEKEKLKKSERDKLECELELEKIRLAQFEKQLEISNATRALANTSQATEIVEPGSLTDNLKSLIKSVKTLTIPVPVRSESFNLFFHSLEKAFQNKSVPNELKAEIILNILGEKVNNLLTYVSQEDLGDYEKIKQLVLQEFEPTPPRMPE
;
A
#
# COMPACT_ATOMS: atom_id res chain seq x y z
N MET A 1 -49.09 53.32 -35.89
CA MET A 1 -49.08 51.88 -35.54
C MET A 1 -47.73 51.31 -35.98
N LEU A 2 -46.96 50.66 -35.11
CA LEU A 2 -45.70 50.02 -35.49
C LEU A 2 -46.01 48.77 -36.34
N ASP A 3 -45.42 48.72 -37.52
CA ASP A 3 -45.70 47.74 -38.56
C ASP A 3 -45.31 46.31 -38.10
N GLY A 4 -46.24 45.36 -38.19
CA GLY A 4 -46.08 44.00 -37.64
C GLY A 4 -44.88 43.22 -38.23
N ALA A 5 -44.48 43.59 -39.46
CA ALA A 5 -43.28 43.07 -40.11
C ALA A 5 -41.98 43.48 -39.40
N VAL A 6 -41.91 44.72 -38.88
CA VAL A 6 -40.74 45.24 -38.16
C VAL A 6 -40.56 44.51 -36.83
N LEU A 7 -41.65 44.21 -36.13
CA LEU A 7 -41.63 43.46 -34.87
C LEU A 7 -41.12 42.02 -35.08
N LYS A 8 -41.61 41.32 -36.12
CA LYS A 8 -41.14 39.97 -36.47
C LYS A 8 -39.65 39.95 -36.79
N LYS A 9 -39.15 40.93 -37.55
CA LYS A 9 -37.73 41.03 -37.92
C LYS A 9 -36.84 41.28 -36.69
N ARG A 10 -37.26 42.15 -35.76
CA ARG A 10 -36.56 42.36 -34.48
C ARG A 10 -36.52 41.10 -33.62
N LYS A 11 -37.64 40.38 -33.48
CA LYS A 11 -37.72 39.14 -32.69
C LYS A 11 -36.83 38.03 -33.26
N LYS A 12 -36.70 37.93 -34.59
CA LYS A 12 -35.82 36.96 -35.26
C LYS A 12 -34.34 37.26 -35.02
N ARG A 13 -33.94 38.54 -35.04
CA ARG A 13 -32.56 38.96 -34.72
C ARG A 13 -32.18 38.70 -33.27
N LEU A 14 -33.09 38.99 -32.34
CA LEU A 14 -32.85 38.77 -30.92
C LEU A 14 -32.63 37.28 -30.61
N LYS A 15 -33.47 36.40 -31.17
CA LYS A 15 -33.29 34.94 -31.06
C LYS A 15 -31.97 34.43 -31.68
N GLY A 16 -31.52 35.05 -32.77
CA GLY A 16 -30.23 34.73 -33.39
C GLY A 16 -29.06 35.09 -32.48
N PHE A 17 -29.10 36.29 -31.90
CA PHE A 17 -28.10 36.79 -30.96
C PHE A 17 -28.04 35.94 -29.68
N GLU A 18 -29.19 35.57 -29.11
CA GLU A 18 -29.25 34.69 -27.93
C GLU A 18 -28.65 33.30 -28.20
N LYS A 19 -28.96 32.69 -29.35
CA LYS A 19 -28.37 31.40 -29.75
C LYS A 19 -26.86 31.50 -29.94
N GLU A 20 -26.36 32.59 -30.50
CA GLU A 20 -24.92 32.79 -30.70
C GLU A 20 -24.20 32.99 -29.37
N LYS A 21 -24.77 33.77 -28.45
CA LYS A 21 -24.24 33.93 -27.08
C LYS A 21 -24.18 32.61 -26.33
N LEU A 22 -25.23 31.79 -26.41
CA LEU A 22 -25.26 30.49 -25.75
C LEU A 22 -24.17 29.57 -26.30
N LYS A 23 -24.08 29.42 -27.63
CA LYS A 23 -23.03 28.62 -28.28
C LYS A 23 -21.62 29.09 -27.95
N LYS A 24 -21.41 30.40 -27.82
CA LYS A 24 -20.12 30.95 -27.40
C LYS A 24 -19.81 30.54 -25.96
N SER A 25 -20.76 30.72 -25.05
CA SER A 25 -20.59 30.32 -23.64
C SER A 25 -20.34 28.82 -23.47
N GLU A 26 -20.98 27.96 -24.27
CA GLU A 26 -20.75 26.51 -24.24
C GLU A 26 -19.34 26.15 -24.71
N ARG A 27 -18.86 26.80 -25.79
CA ARG A 27 -17.48 26.61 -26.26
C ARG A 27 -16.46 27.08 -25.23
N ASP A 28 -16.67 28.27 -24.64
CA ASP A 28 -15.76 28.82 -23.63
C ASP A 28 -15.69 27.90 -22.41
N LYS A 29 -16.82 27.29 -22.00
CA LYS A 29 -16.85 26.32 -20.89
C LYS A 29 -16.07 25.04 -21.21
N LEU A 30 -16.27 24.48 -22.41
CA LEU A 30 -15.52 23.30 -22.89
C LEU A 30 -14.02 23.57 -22.97
N GLU A 31 -13.62 24.77 -23.40
CA GLU A 31 -12.23 25.17 -23.49
C GLU A 31 -11.58 25.31 -22.10
N CYS A 32 -12.29 25.89 -21.13
CA CYS A 32 -11.83 25.91 -19.74
C CYS A 32 -11.68 24.50 -19.15
N GLU A 33 -12.63 23.60 -19.41
CA GLU A 33 -12.59 22.22 -18.91
C GLU A 33 -11.41 21.45 -19.52
N LEU A 34 -11.17 21.61 -20.82
CA LEU A 34 -10.03 21.02 -21.51
C LEU A 34 -8.69 21.52 -20.94
N GLU A 35 -8.59 22.82 -20.66
CA GLU A 35 -7.36 23.41 -20.12
C GLU A 35 -7.07 22.91 -18.69
N LEU A 36 -8.10 22.72 -17.87
CA LEU A 36 -7.95 22.11 -16.54
C LEU A 36 -7.47 20.66 -16.63
N GLU A 37 -7.99 19.88 -17.58
CA GLU A 37 -7.55 18.49 -17.79
C GLU A 37 -6.10 18.41 -18.29
N LYS A 38 -5.66 19.32 -19.18
CA LYS A 38 -4.24 19.40 -19.56
C LYS A 38 -3.33 19.69 -18.37
N ILE A 39 -3.73 20.62 -17.49
CA ILE A 39 -2.96 20.95 -16.29
C ILE A 39 -2.87 19.74 -15.37
N ARG A 40 -3.96 19.00 -15.16
CA ARG A 40 -3.97 17.77 -14.38
C ARG A 40 -3.05 16.72 -14.98
N LEU A 41 -3.10 16.52 -16.30
CA LEU A 41 -2.24 15.56 -16.99
C LEU A 41 -0.76 15.91 -16.81
N ALA A 42 -0.38 17.18 -17.01
CA ALA A 42 0.99 17.64 -16.81
C ALA A 42 1.47 17.45 -15.36
N GLN A 43 0.57 17.62 -14.37
CA GLN A 43 0.89 17.34 -12.97
C GLN A 43 1.12 15.85 -12.72
N PHE A 44 0.34 14.96 -13.33
CA PHE A 44 0.55 13.51 -13.23
C PHE A 44 1.84 13.06 -13.92
N GLU A 45 2.12 13.58 -15.12
CA GLU A 45 3.36 13.29 -15.84
C GLU A 45 4.60 13.72 -15.03
N LYS A 46 4.57 14.92 -14.44
CA LYS A 46 5.65 15.40 -13.57
C LYS A 46 5.82 14.54 -12.31
N GLN A 47 4.72 14.11 -11.69
CA GLN A 47 4.79 13.20 -10.54
C GLN A 47 5.36 11.83 -10.93
N LEU A 48 4.99 11.31 -12.10
CA LEU A 48 5.52 10.06 -12.62
C LEU A 48 7.01 10.18 -12.94
N GLU A 49 7.44 11.30 -13.53
CA GLU A 49 8.85 11.60 -13.79
C GLU A 49 9.65 11.66 -12.48
N ILE A 50 9.15 12.35 -11.45
CA ILE A 50 9.79 12.40 -10.12
C ILE A 50 9.87 11.00 -9.50
N SER A 51 8.79 10.22 -9.57
CA SER A 51 8.77 8.85 -9.03
C SER A 51 9.77 7.95 -9.75
N ASN A 52 9.83 8.03 -11.08
CA ASN A 52 10.77 7.27 -11.90
C ASN A 52 12.22 7.71 -11.67
N ALA A 53 12.49 9.01 -11.57
CA ALA A 53 13.81 9.52 -11.24
C ALA A 53 14.26 9.11 -9.84
N THR A 54 13.35 9.14 -8.85
CA THR A 54 13.63 8.68 -7.48
C THR A 54 13.92 7.18 -7.45
N ARG A 55 13.16 6.37 -8.19
CA ARG A 55 13.42 4.93 -8.34
C ARG A 55 14.73 4.67 -9.09
N ALA A 56 15.01 5.42 -10.15
CA ALA A 56 16.27 5.30 -10.89
C ALA A 56 17.46 5.67 -10.01
N LEU A 57 17.36 6.71 -9.16
CA LEU A 57 18.36 7.07 -8.16
C LEU A 57 18.52 5.99 -7.09
N ALA A 58 17.42 5.42 -6.57
CA ALA A 58 17.51 4.29 -5.64
C ALA A 58 18.20 3.06 -6.29
N ASN A 59 17.92 2.79 -7.56
CA ASN A 59 18.53 1.70 -8.31
C ASN A 59 19.98 2.00 -8.73
N THR A 60 20.36 3.26 -8.97
CA THR A 60 21.76 3.64 -9.26
C THR A 60 22.60 3.74 -8.00
N SER A 61 22.03 4.15 -6.86
CA SER A 61 22.65 3.98 -5.53
C SER A 61 22.86 2.50 -5.21
N GLN A 62 21.98 1.60 -5.63
CA GLN A 62 22.22 0.15 -5.56
C GLN A 62 23.22 -0.37 -6.62
N ALA A 63 23.39 0.31 -7.76
CA ALA A 63 24.29 -0.14 -8.83
C ALA A 63 25.75 0.33 -8.66
N THR A 64 26.01 1.32 -7.82
CA THR A 64 27.39 1.71 -7.41
C THR A 64 27.83 1.13 -6.08
N GLU A 65 26.93 0.50 -5.32
CA GLU A 65 27.37 -0.43 -4.31
C GLU A 65 27.72 -1.72 -5.03
N ILE A 66 29.02 -1.99 -5.14
CA ILE A 66 29.49 -3.38 -5.01
C ILE A 66 28.77 -3.88 -3.76
N VAL A 67 27.66 -4.62 -3.94
CA VAL A 67 26.90 -5.19 -2.84
C VAL A 67 27.84 -6.21 -2.22
N GLU A 68 28.64 -5.73 -1.27
CA GLU A 68 29.23 -6.58 -0.27
C GLU A 68 28.05 -7.35 0.33
N PRO A 69 28.13 -8.69 0.43
CA PRO A 69 27.08 -9.50 1.04
C PRO A 69 26.68 -9.01 2.45
N GLY A 70 27.52 -8.18 3.10
CA GLY A 70 27.19 -7.45 4.32
C GLY A 70 25.97 -6.53 4.22
N SER A 71 25.84 -5.69 3.18
CA SER A 71 24.82 -4.62 3.08
C SER A 71 23.38 -5.16 3.09
N LEU A 72 23.09 -6.24 2.35
CA LEU A 72 21.75 -6.85 2.36
C LEU A 72 21.43 -7.51 3.71
N THR A 73 22.40 -8.19 4.32
CA THR A 73 22.20 -8.82 5.64
C THR A 73 22.03 -7.77 6.74
N ASP A 74 22.71 -6.63 6.64
CA ASP A 74 22.60 -5.54 7.61
C ASP A 74 21.26 -4.81 7.50
N ASN A 75 20.73 -4.68 6.28
CA ASN A 75 19.37 -4.18 6.05
C ASN A 75 18.31 -5.11 6.67
N LEU A 76 18.41 -6.42 6.48
CA LEU A 76 17.50 -7.38 7.10
C LEU A 76 17.62 -7.37 8.63
N LYS A 77 18.84 -7.36 9.19
CA LYS A 77 19.05 -7.26 10.65
C LYS A 77 18.44 -5.99 11.23
N SER A 78 18.60 -4.85 10.54
CA SER A 78 18.00 -3.57 10.92
C SER A 78 16.47 -3.62 10.88
N LEU A 79 15.91 -4.27 9.86
CA LEU A 79 14.46 -4.48 9.72
C LEU A 79 13.92 -5.38 10.83
N ILE A 80 14.57 -6.51 11.10
CA ILE A 80 14.25 -7.43 12.21
C ILE A 80 14.27 -6.66 13.54
N LYS A 81 15.33 -5.88 13.80
CA LYS A 81 15.44 -5.07 15.03
C LYS A 81 14.30 -4.07 15.14
N SER A 82 13.98 -3.38 14.05
CA SER A 82 12.88 -2.40 14.01
C SER A 82 11.51 -3.04 14.26
N VAL A 83 11.24 -4.19 13.66
CA VAL A 83 10.00 -4.95 13.88
C VAL A 83 9.94 -5.47 15.32
N LYS A 84 11.04 -6.01 15.86
CA LYS A 84 11.15 -6.44 17.26
C LYS A 84 10.80 -5.32 18.24
N THR A 85 11.27 -4.09 18.01
CA THR A 85 10.97 -2.94 18.86
C THR A 85 9.49 -2.51 18.80
N LEU A 86 8.83 -2.71 17.67
CA LEU A 86 7.41 -2.33 17.48
C LEU A 86 6.42 -3.44 17.86
N THR A 87 6.92 -4.64 18.14
CA THR A 87 6.11 -5.81 18.49
C THR A 87 6.18 -6.03 20.00
N ILE A 88 5.09 -6.49 20.61
CA ILE A 88 5.13 -6.90 22.02
C ILE A 88 6.13 -8.07 22.23
N PRO A 89 6.66 -8.27 23.45
CA PRO A 89 7.54 -9.40 23.74
C PRO A 89 6.90 -10.74 23.40
N VAL A 90 7.73 -11.71 22.99
CA VAL A 90 7.27 -13.06 22.65
C VAL A 90 6.57 -13.69 23.87
N PRO A 91 5.30 -14.09 23.75
CA PRO A 91 4.56 -14.63 24.87
C PRO A 91 5.13 -15.95 25.42
N VAL A 92 4.85 -16.18 26.70
CA VAL A 92 5.08 -17.48 27.36
C VAL A 92 3.79 -18.29 27.43
N ARG A 93 2.65 -17.62 27.56
CA ARG A 93 1.34 -18.25 27.65
C ARG A 93 0.61 -18.21 26.30
N SER A 94 -0.13 -19.28 26.04
CA SER A 94 -0.90 -19.53 24.83
C SER A 94 -1.88 -18.41 24.49
N GLU A 95 -2.59 -17.88 25.48
CA GLU A 95 -3.69 -16.93 25.28
C GLU A 95 -3.20 -15.58 24.73
N SER A 96 -1.91 -15.28 24.87
CA SER A 96 -1.31 -14.01 24.48
C SER A 96 -0.70 -14.04 23.06
N PHE A 97 -0.64 -15.19 22.39
CA PHE A 97 -0.08 -15.29 21.04
C PHE A 97 -0.92 -14.55 19.99
N ASN A 98 -2.25 -14.53 20.13
CA ASN A 98 -3.13 -13.75 19.25
C ASN A 98 -2.78 -12.25 19.25
N LEU A 99 -2.57 -11.68 20.45
CA LEU A 99 -2.18 -10.28 20.58
C LEU A 99 -0.77 -10.02 20.03
N PHE A 100 0.14 -10.97 20.20
CA PHE A 100 1.49 -10.90 19.65
C PHE A 100 1.48 -10.84 18.12
N PHE A 101 0.76 -11.75 17.46
CA PHE A 101 0.64 -11.74 16.00
C PHE A 101 -0.05 -10.47 15.50
N HIS A 102 -1.08 -9.99 16.19
CA HIS A 102 -1.71 -8.71 15.83
C HIS A 102 -0.72 -7.53 15.89
N SER A 103 0.08 -7.45 16.96
CA SER A 103 1.12 -6.42 17.10
C SER A 103 2.19 -6.54 16.01
N LEU A 104 2.59 -7.77 15.68
CA LEU A 104 3.60 -8.06 14.65
C LEU A 104 3.11 -7.66 13.26
N GLU A 105 1.88 -8.02 12.90
CA GLU A 105 1.28 -7.66 11.61
C GLU A 105 1.19 -6.15 11.44
N LYS A 106 0.84 -5.43 12.52
CA LYS A 106 0.87 -3.97 12.53
C LYS A 106 2.29 -3.43 12.34
N ALA A 107 3.29 -4.04 12.95
CA ALA A 107 4.69 -3.68 12.73
C ALA A 107 5.14 -3.93 11.28
N PHE A 108 4.70 -5.04 10.67
CA PHE A 108 4.95 -5.33 9.26
C PHE A 108 4.35 -4.29 8.32
N GLN A 109 3.11 -3.87 8.57
CA GLN A 109 2.47 -2.79 7.81
C GLN A 109 3.22 -1.46 7.97
N ASN A 110 3.54 -1.08 9.21
CA ASN A 110 4.26 0.16 9.51
C ASN A 110 5.64 0.24 8.84
N LYS A 111 6.32 -0.90 8.66
CA LYS A 111 7.63 -0.99 8.04
C LYS A 111 7.59 -1.41 6.57
N SER A 112 6.40 -1.57 5.99
CA SER A 112 6.20 -2.02 4.61
C SER A 112 7.00 -3.29 4.29
N VAL A 113 6.95 -4.27 5.20
CA VAL A 113 7.73 -5.51 5.09
C VAL A 113 7.24 -6.35 3.90
N PRO A 114 8.12 -6.70 2.94
CA PRO A 114 7.80 -7.62 1.85
C PRO A 114 7.32 -8.98 2.36
N ASN A 115 6.38 -9.61 1.66
CA ASN A 115 5.79 -10.88 2.10
C ASN A 115 6.84 -11.99 2.23
N GLU A 116 7.84 -11.97 1.34
CA GLU A 116 8.94 -12.92 1.26
C GLU A 116 9.82 -12.90 2.51
N LEU A 117 9.88 -11.76 3.22
CA LEU A 117 10.70 -11.58 4.42
C LEU A 117 9.94 -11.83 5.73
N LYS A 118 8.60 -11.90 5.69
CA LYS A 118 7.78 -12.02 6.91
C LYS A 118 8.07 -13.31 7.66
N ALA A 119 8.22 -14.42 6.94
CA ALA A 119 8.55 -15.72 7.50
C ALA A 119 9.92 -15.69 8.19
N GLU A 120 10.96 -15.21 7.50
CA GLU A 120 12.31 -15.12 8.08
C GLU A 120 12.35 -14.21 9.32
N ILE A 121 11.66 -13.06 9.28
CA ILE A 121 11.59 -12.14 10.41
C ILE A 121 10.88 -12.78 11.60
N ILE A 122 9.74 -13.45 11.41
CA ILE A 122 9.02 -14.05 12.54
C ILE A 122 9.81 -15.21 13.17
N LEU A 123 10.47 -16.03 12.36
CA LEU A 123 11.34 -17.10 12.84
C LEU A 123 12.48 -16.52 13.70
N ASN A 124 13.08 -15.41 13.26
CA ASN A 124 14.12 -14.73 14.04
C ASN A 124 13.57 -14.10 15.34
N ILE A 125 12.31 -13.67 15.36
CA ILE A 125 11.67 -13.10 16.55
C ILE A 125 11.34 -14.19 17.58
N LEU A 126 10.76 -15.30 17.13
CA LEU A 126 10.39 -16.41 18.00
C LEU A 126 11.62 -17.19 18.49
N GLY A 127 12.69 -17.23 17.68
CA GLY A 127 13.96 -17.85 18.04
C GLY A 127 13.78 -19.32 18.42
N GLU A 128 14.43 -19.74 19.51
CA GLU A 128 14.44 -21.13 19.95
C GLU A 128 13.05 -21.69 20.30
N LYS A 129 12.07 -20.84 20.64
CA LYS A 129 10.71 -21.28 21.00
C LYS A 129 10.01 -22.04 19.88
N VAL A 130 10.37 -21.79 18.62
CA VAL A 130 9.79 -22.49 17.46
C VAL A 130 10.69 -23.57 16.87
N ASN A 131 11.97 -23.67 17.24
CA ASN A 131 12.88 -24.66 16.65
C ASN A 131 12.37 -26.11 16.78
N ASN A 132 11.77 -26.46 17.92
CA ASN A 132 11.19 -27.78 18.14
C ASN A 132 9.95 -28.01 17.24
N LEU A 133 9.15 -26.97 17.02
CA LEU A 133 7.96 -26.99 16.16
C LEU A 133 8.36 -27.16 14.69
N LEU A 134 9.42 -26.46 14.28
CA LEU A 134 9.92 -26.42 12.90
C LEU A 134 10.70 -27.67 12.49
N THR A 135 11.08 -28.52 13.46
CA THR A 135 11.76 -29.80 13.18
C THR A 135 10.90 -30.73 12.31
N TYR A 136 9.58 -30.56 12.35
CA TYR A 136 8.60 -31.38 11.62
C TYR A 136 7.98 -30.65 10.41
N VAL A 137 8.42 -29.43 10.11
CA VAL A 137 7.85 -28.57 9.07
C VAL A 137 8.70 -28.67 7.80
N SER A 138 8.05 -28.76 6.64
CA SER A 138 8.77 -28.85 5.36
C SER A 138 9.48 -27.53 5.03
N GLN A 139 10.59 -27.58 4.30
CA GLN A 139 11.34 -26.37 3.90
C GLN A 139 10.48 -25.39 3.09
N GLU A 140 9.51 -25.89 2.34
CA GLU A 140 8.56 -25.07 1.57
C GLU A 140 7.61 -24.29 2.50
N ASP A 141 7.19 -24.90 3.62
CA ASP A 141 6.30 -24.27 4.60
C ASP A 141 7.04 -23.25 5.49
N LEU A 142 8.36 -23.37 5.63
CA LEU A 142 9.20 -22.41 6.38
C LEU A 142 9.29 -21.04 5.71
N GLY A 143 8.97 -20.95 4.42
CA GLY A 143 8.87 -19.67 3.71
C GLY A 143 7.50 -19.00 3.81
N ASP A 144 6.49 -19.69 4.36
CA ASP A 144 5.11 -19.22 4.41
C ASP A 144 4.76 -18.71 5.81
N TYR A 145 4.63 -17.40 5.92
CA TYR A 145 4.26 -16.73 7.16
C TYR A 145 2.94 -17.23 7.73
N GLU A 146 1.94 -17.49 6.89
CA GLU A 146 0.61 -17.87 7.37
C GLU A 146 0.63 -19.29 7.94
N LYS A 147 1.38 -20.20 7.30
CA LYS A 147 1.61 -21.57 7.84
C LYS A 147 2.35 -21.53 9.17
N ILE A 148 3.42 -20.74 9.28
CA ILE A 148 4.16 -20.59 10.55
C ILE A 148 3.24 -20.06 11.66
N LYS A 149 2.44 -19.03 11.35
CA LYS A 149 1.47 -18.47 12.30
C LYS A 149 0.46 -19.52 12.75
N GLN A 150 -0.11 -20.28 11.82
CA GLN A 150 -1.05 -21.35 12.14
C GLN A 150 -0.43 -22.41 13.05
N LEU A 151 0.79 -22.86 12.74
CA LEU A 151 1.49 -23.86 13.55
C LEU A 151 1.75 -23.36 14.97
N VAL A 152 2.22 -22.12 15.11
CA VAL A 152 2.45 -21.51 16.42
C VAL A 152 1.14 -21.41 17.19
N LEU A 153 0.05 -20.97 16.54
CA LEU A 153 -1.24 -20.89 17.22
C LEU A 153 -1.77 -22.27 17.63
N GLN A 154 -1.59 -23.31 16.81
CA GLN A 154 -2.02 -24.69 17.12
C GLN A 154 -1.24 -25.31 18.29
N GLU A 155 0.08 -25.17 18.30
CA GLU A 155 0.92 -25.69 19.39
C GLU A 155 0.57 -25.05 20.73
N PHE A 156 0.19 -23.78 20.68
CA PHE A 156 -0.20 -23.00 21.83
C PHE A 156 -1.72 -22.84 21.94
N GLU A 157 -2.54 -23.76 21.41
CA GLU A 157 -3.95 -23.78 21.81
C GLU A 157 -4.06 -24.37 23.23
N PRO A 158 -4.89 -23.78 24.12
CA PRO A 158 -5.17 -24.40 25.39
C PRO A 158 -5.81 -25.78 25.15
N THR A 159 -5.14 -26.84 25.58
CA THR A 159 -5.74 -28.18 25.61
C THR A 159 -7.04 -28.07 26.42
N PRO A 160 -8.19 -28.54 25.89
CA PRO A 160 -9.44 -28.46 26.62
C PRO A 160 -9.29 -29.09 28.01
N PRO A 161 -9.87 -28.49 29.07
CA PRO A 161 -9.85 -29.09 30.40
C PRO A 161 -10.40 -30.51 30.30
N ARG A 162 -9.63 -31.52 30.71
CA ARG A 162 -10.18 -32.87 30.88
C ARG A 162 -11.36 -32.75 31.85
N MET A 163 -12.55 -33.13 31.39
CA MET A 163 -13.68 -33.25 32.32
C MET A 163 -13.30 -34.29 33.37
N PRO A 164 -13.49 -34.01 34.66
CA PRO A 164 -13.35 -35.05 35.69
C PRO A 164 -14.42 -36.12 35.45
N GLU A 165 -13.99 -37.38 35.44
CA GLU A 165 -14.87 -38.57 35.44
C GLU A 165 -15.74 -38.63 36.70
#